data_AF-A0A4Y2V6I6-F1
#
_entry.id   AF-A0A4Y2V6I6-F1
#
_cell.length_a   1.000
_cell.length_b   1.000
_cell.length_c   1.000
_cell.angle_alpha   90.00
_cell.angle_beta   90.00
_cell.angle_gamma   90.00
#
_symmetry.space_group_name_H-M   'P 1'
#
loop_
_entity.id
_entity.type
_entity.pdbx_description
1 polymer ?
#
loop_
_entity_poly.entity_id
_entity_poly.type
_entity_poly.pdbx_seq_one_letter_code
_entity_poly.pdbx_strand_id
1 'polypeptide(L)'
;MQLLDLKTKGLWNGKFTELKSKLEELEVQKCKHIAQHKGAALKEIPRVEALIFGAWNSLPECYSEVKKLEYGVLTIFGWTYVCEQAFSCVNIIKSKVRSQLTNKI
;
A
#
# COMPACT_ATOMS: atom_id res chain seq x y z
N MET A 1 -10.63 -1.65 -26.10
CA MET A 1 -11.69 -2.40 -25.39
C MET A 1 -11.41 -2.61 -23.90
N GLN A 2 -10.16 -2.72 -23.43
CA GLN A 2 -9.82 -2.96 -22.01
C GLN A 2 -10.50 -2.01 -21.00
N LEU A 3 -10.52 -0.70 -21.26
CA LEU A 3 -11.16 0.30 -20.39
C LEU A 3 -12.70 0.19 -20.39
N LEU A 4 -13.30 -0.29 -21.48
CA LEU A 4 -14.73 -0.60 -21.54
C LEU A 4 -15.04 -1.85 -20.72
N ASP A 5 -14.14 -2.83 -20.71
CA ASP A 5 -14.24 -4.00 -19.85
C ASP A 5 -13.96 -3.68 -18.38
N LEU A 6 -13.15 -2.66 -18.08
CA LEU A 6 -13.03 -2.10 -16.73
C LEU A 6 -14.35 -1.52 -16.23
N LYS A 7 -15.13 -0.94 -17.15
CA LYS A 7 -16.47 -0.42 -16.87
C LYS A 7 -17.50 -1.53 -16.66
N THR A 8 -17.30 -2.74 -17.23
CA THR A 8 -18.17 -3.88 -17.00
C THR A 8 -17.84 -4.54 -15.66
N LYS A 9 -18.76 -4.39 -14.71
CA LYS A 9 -18.53 -4.67 -13.28
C LYS A 9 -18.18 -6.13 -12.96
N GLY A 10 -18.58 -7.11 -13.79
CA GLY A 10 -18.55 -8.53 -13.42
C GLY A 10 -17.16 -9.08 -13.08
N LEU A 11 -16.20 -8.97 -14.00
CA LEU A 11 -14.85 -9.50 -13.83
C LEU A 11 -14.10 -8.80 -12.69
N TRP A 12 -14.14 -7.47 -12.71
CA TRP A 12 -13.39 -6.63 -11.78
C TRP A 12 -13.95 -6.68 -10.37
N ASN A 13 -15.27 -6.70 -10.20
CA ASN A 13 -15.87 -6.82 -8.88
C ASN A 13 -15.48 -8.14 -8.20
N GLY A 14 -15.43 -9.24 -8.95
CA GLY A 14 -14.94 -10.52 -8.44
C GLY A 14 -13.47 -10.44 -8.00
N LYS A 15 -12.59 -9.96 -8.88
CA LYS A 15 -11.16 -9.83 -8.60
C LYS A 15 -10.85 -8.88 -7.44
N PHE A 16 -11.51 -7.73 -7.36
CA PHE A 16 -11.34 -6.78 -6.27
C PHE A 16 -11.92 -7.29 -4.95
N THR A 17 -13.06 -7.99 -4.97
CA THR A 17 -13.62 -8.61 -3.76
C THR A 17 -12.70 -9.70 -3.22
N GLU A 18 -12.14 -10.53 -4.11
CA GLU A 18 -11.15 -11.55 -3.74
C GLU A 18 -9.88 -10.92 -3.14
N LEU A 19 -9.32 -9.91 -3.80
CA LEU A 19 -8.14 -9.19 -3.29
C LEU A 19 -8.42 -8.52 -1.94
N LYS A 20 -9.58 -7.87 -1.79
CA LYS A 20 -9.99 -7.24 -0.54
C LYS A 20 -10.06 -8.26 0.60
N SER A 21 -10.71 -9.40 0.37
CA SER A 21 -10.81 -10.47 1.38
C SER A 21 -9.43 -11.00 1.80
N LYS A 22 -8.51 -11.19 0.84
CA LYS A 22 -7.13 -11.59 1.14
C LYS A 22 -6.37 -10.55 1.97
N LEU A 23 -6.58 -9.27 1.71
CA LEU A 23 -5.98 -8.18 2.49
C LEU A 23 -6.55 -8.09 3.91
N GLU A 24 -7.87 -8.25 4.05
CA GLU A 24 -8.54 -8.30 5.36
C GLU A 24 -8.05 -9.48 6.20
N GLU A 25 -7.94 -10.67 5.59
CA GLU A 25 -7.42 -11.85 6.26
C GLU A 25 -5.96 -11.65 6.71
N LEU A 26 -5.14 -11.03 5.86
CA LEU A 26 -3.75 -10.73 6.20
C LEU A 26 -3.63 -9.79 7.40
N GLU A 27 -4.48 -8.76 7.48
CA GLU A 27 -4.48 -7.83 8.62
C GLU A 27 -4.96 -8.54 9.91
N VAL A 28 -5.98 -9.39 9.82
CA VAL A 28 -6.43 -10.23 10.95
C VAL A 28 -5.31 -11.15 11.43
N GLN A 29 -4.58 -11.79 10.52
CA GLN A 29 -3.43 -12.62 10.86
C GLN A 29 -2.34 -11.79 11.54
N LYS A 30 -1.98 -10.63 11.00
CA LYS A 30 -0.97 -9.74 11.59
C LYS A 30 -1.35 -9.32 13.01
N CYS A 31 -2.61 -8.91 13.23
CA CYS A 31 -3.13 -8.58 14.56
C CYS A 31 -3.04 -9.76 15.54
N LYS A 32 -3.40 -10.98 15.12
CA LYS A 32 -3.23 -12.19 15.95
C LYS A 32 -1.78 -12.44 16.35
N HIS A 33 -0.83 -12.26 15.42
CA HIS A 33 0.60 -12.48 15.71
C HIS A 33 1.19 -11.41 16.64
N ILE A 34 0.76 -10.16 16.50
CA ILE A 34 1.13 -9.07 17.42
C ILE A 34 0.59 -9.37 18.83
N ALA A 35 -0.69 -9.74 18.94
CA ALA A 35 -1.32 -10.08 20.21
C ALA A 35 -0.66 -11.29 20.91
N GLN A 36 -0.12 -12.24 20.13
CA GLN A 36 0.61 -13.39 20.64
C GLN A 36 2.10 -13.11 20.90
N HIS A 37 2.59 -11.87 20.73
CA HIS A 37 4.00 -11.49 20.84
C HIS A 37 4.96 -12.36 19.99
N LYS A 38 4.47 -12.97 18.90
CA LYS A 38 5.28 -13.82 18.01
C LYS A 38 5.93 -12.97 16.92
N GLY A 39 6.90 -12.15 17.32
CA GLY A 39 7.60 -11.24 16.42
C GLY A 39 8.34 -11.92 15.25
N ALA A 40 8.79 -13.17 15.41
CA ALA A 40 9.44 -13.92 14.35
C ALA A 40 8.47 -14.31 13.22
N ALA A 41 7.23 -14.67 13.55
CA ALA A 41 6.22 -15.08 12.58
C ALA A 41 5.68 -13.91 11.72
N LEU A 42 5.82 -12.66 12.20
CA LEU A 42 5.50 -11.47 11.41
C LEU A 42 6.38 -11.32 10.16
N LYS A 43 7.59 -11.91 10.15
CA LYS A 43 8.48 -11.87 8.98
C LYS A 43 8.04 -12.84 7.87
N GLU A 44 7.25 -13.86 8.20
CA GLU A 44 6.74 -14.86 7.25
C GLU A 44 5.40 -14.44 6.63
N ILE A 45 4.71 -13.46 7.22
CA ILE A 45 3.47 -12.91 6.66
C ILE A 45 3.79 -12.19 5.34
N PRO A 46 3.08 -12.52 4.24
CA PRO A 46 3.26 -11.83 2.97
C PRO A 46 3.09 -10.32 3.11
N ARG A 47 3.90 -9.54 2.37
CA ARG A 47 3.67 -8.10 2.31
C ARG A 47 2.38 -7.82 1.53
N VAL A 48 1.68 -6.77 1.93
CA VAL A 48 0.50 -6.25 1.20
C VAL A 48 0.82 -6.02 -0.28
N GLU A 49 2.01 -5.46 -0.55
CA GLU A 49 2.54 -5.24 -1.90
C GLU A 49 2.58 -6.54 -2.72
N ALA A 50 3.03 -7.65 -2.13
CA ALA A 50 3.14 -8.93 -2.81
C ALA A 50 1.78 -9.50 -3.22
N LEU A 51 0.74 -9.32 -2.38
CA LEU A 51 -0.63 -9.73 -2.69
C LEU A 51 -1.23 -8.88 -3.81
N ILE A 52 -1.01 -7.56 -3.77
CA ILE A 52 -1.47 -6.62 -4.80
C ILE A 52 -0.79 -6.96 -6.14
N PHE A 53 0.54 -7.05 -6.17
CA PHE A 53 1.28 -7.41 -7.37
C PHE A 53 0.88 -8.79 -7.91
N GLY A 54 0.69 -9.79 -7.05
CA GLY A 54 0.23 -11.12 -7.46
C GLY A 54 -1.14 -11.07 -8.14
N ALA A 55 -2.09 -10.31 -7.57
CA ALA A 55 -3.42 -10.15 -8.16
C ALA A 55 -3.37 -9.48 -9.54
N TRP A 56 -2.60 -8.41 -9.69
CA TRP A 56 -2.44 -7.73 -10.98
C TRP A 56 -1.68 -8.56 -12.01
N ASN A 57 -0.65 -9.29 -11.60
CA ASN A 57 0.10 -10.17 -12.49
C ASN A 57 -0.74 -11.35 -12.97
N SER A 58 -1.70 -11.83 -12.17
CA SER A 58 -2.64 -12.89 -12.57
C SER A 58 -3.64 -12.49 -13.65
N LEU A 59 -3.79 -11.19 -13.94
CA LEU A 59 -4.68 -10.73 -15.00
C LEU A 59 -4.12 -11.12 -16.38
N PRO A 60 -4.98 -11.46 -17.35
CA PRO A 60 -4.56 -11.73 -18.72
C PRO A 60 -3.72 -10.61 -19.34
N GLU A 61 -2.81 -10.96 -20.26
CA GLU A 61 -1.99 -9.98 -20.99
C GLU A 61 -2.83 -9.00 -21.81
N CYS A 62 -4.05 -9.39 -22.19
CA CYS A 62 -4.99 -8.50 -22.85
C CYS A 62 -5.44 -7.31 -21.98
N TYR A 63 -4.96 -7.16 -20.74
CA TYR A 63 -5.13 -5.99 -19.85
C TYR A 63 -3.83 -5.22 -19.59
N SER A 64 -2.82 -5.35 -20.44
CA SER A 64 -1.49 -4.73 -20.28
C SER A 64 -1.52 -3.21 -20.08
N GLU A 65 -2.40 -2.49 -20.77
CA GLU A 65 -2.52 -1.03 -20.65
C GLU A 65 -3.14 -0.62 -19.30
N VAL A 66 -4.10 -1.42 -18.80
CA VAL A 66 -4.67 -1.22 -17.45
C VAL A 66 -3.60 -1.47 -16.38
N LYS A 67 -2.75 -2.49 -16.55
CA LYS A 67 -1.62 -2.72 -15.64
C LYS A 67 -0.68 -1.51 -15.63
N LYS A 68 -0.25 -1.01 -16.79
CA LYS A 68 0.62 0.17 -16.89
C LYS A 68 0.01 1.41 -16.22
N LEU A 69 -1.30 1.62 -16.40
CA LEU A 69 -2.02 2.71 -15.77
C LEU A 69 -2.00 2.58 -14.24
N GLU A 70 -2.24 1.38 -13.72
CA GLU A 70 -2.21 1.11 -12.27
C GLU A 70 -0.83 1.38 -11.67
N TYR A 71 0.25 0.89 -12.30
CA TYR A 71 1.62 1.22 -11.89
C TYR A 71 1.86 2.73 -11.88
N GLY A 72 1.37 3.46 -12.89
CA GLY A 72 1.47 4.91 -12.95
C GLY A 72 0.75 5.59 -11.79
N VAL A 73 -0.48 5.17 -11.51
CA VAL A 73 -1.29 5.70 -10.41
C VAL A 73 -0.63 5.41 -9.05
N LEU A 74 -0.20 4.17 -8.81
CA LEU A 74 0.49 3.78 -7.58
C LEU A 74 1.78 4.57 -7.36
N THR A 75 2.54 4.80 -8.43
CA THR A 75 3.80 5.56 -8.35
C THR A 75 3.54 7.01 -7.95
N ILE A 76 2.50 7.66 -8.50
CA ILE A 76 2.13 9.05 -8.16
C ILE A 76 1.74 9.15 -6.68
N PHE A 77 0.86 8.26 -6.21
CA PHE A 77 0.43 8.28 -4.81
C PHE A 77 1.58 7.90 -3.85
N GLY A 78 2.38 6.90 -4.21
CA GLY A 78 3.56 6.49 -3.45
C GLY A 78 4.57 7.62 -3.30
N TRP A 79 4.91 8.31 -4.40
CA TRP A 79 5.82 9.45 -4.36
C TRP A 79 5.24 10.63 -3.59
N THR A 80 3.95 10.92 -3.73
CA THR A 80 3.29 11.97 -2.94
C THR A 80 3.41 11.69 -1.44
N TYR A 81 3.11 10.45 -1.01
CA TYR A 81 3.25 10.05 0.38
C TYR A 81 4.70 10.18 0.90
N VAL A 82 5.68 9.74 0.11
CA VAL A 82 7.10 9.86 0.48
C VAL A 82 7.52 11.33 0.62
N CYS A 83 7.06 12.19 -0.30
CA CYS A 83 7.31 13.63 -0.22
C CYS A 83 6.71 14.24 1.05
N GLU A 84 5.44 13.92 1.37
CA GLU A 84 4.79 14.40 2.59
C GLU A 84 5.51 13.92 3.86
N GLN A 85 5.93 12.65 3.90
CA GLN A 85 6.69 12.11 5.01
C GLN A 85 8.05 12.82 5.16
N ALA A 86 8.75 13.09 4.06
CA ALA A 86 10.00 13.85 4.08
C ALA A 86 9.81 15.28 4.60
N PHE A 87 8.77 15.99 4.16
CA PHE A 87 8.44 17.32 4.68
C PHE A 87 8.09 17.30 6.17
N SER A 88 7.37 16.28 6.62
CA SER A 88 7.05 16.08 8.04
C SER A 88 8.33 15.91 8.88
N CYS A 89 9.27 15.06 8.42
CA CYS A 89 10.57 14.90 9.08
C CYS A 89 11.34 16.22 9.18
N VAL A 90 11.38 17.02 8.11
CA VAL A 90 12.03 18.34 8.11
C VAL A 90 11.37 19.28 9.12
N ASN A 91 10.04 19.28 9.20
CA ASN A 91 9.30 20.10 10.16
C ASN A 91 9.54 19.68 11.62
N ILE A 92 9.65 18.38 11.90
CA ILE A 92 10.00 17.87 13.24
C ILE A 92 11.43 18.29 13.63
N ILE A 93 12.38 18.15 12.72
CA ILE A 93 13.78 18.59 12.96
C ILE A 93 13.80 20.10 13.21
N LYS A 94 13.13 20.89 12.36
CA LYS A 94 13.06 22.34 12.50
C LYS A 94 12.40 22.78 13.81
N SER A 95 11.31 22.13 14.23
CA SER A 95 10.64 22.48 15.50
C SER A 95 11.49 22.11 16.71
N LYS A 96 12.23 20.98 16.65
CA LYS A 96 13.12 20.52 17.71
C LYS A 96 14.37 21.40 17.84
N VAL A 97 14.95 21.84 16.72
CA VAL A 97 16.06 22.81 16.72
C VAL A 97 15.58 24.17 17.26
N ARG A 98 14.39 24.62 16.85
CA ARG A 98 13.81 25.88 17.35
C ARG A 98 13.52 25.82 18.85
N SER A 99 12.95 24.73 19.37
CA SER A 99 12.66 24.59 20.81
C SER A 99 13.93 24.48 21.66
N GLN A 100 15.02 23.92 21.14
CA GLN A 100 16.32 23.90 21.84
C GLN A 100 16.97 25.29 21.95
N LEU A 101 16.75 26.18 20.99
CA LEU A 101 17.25 27.56 21.04
C LEU A 101 16.45 28.41 22.05
N THR A 102 15.14 28.19 22.15
CA THR A 102 14.28 28.95 23.08
C THR A 102 14.39 28.47 24.53
N ASN A 103 14.75 27.20 24.78
CA ASN A 103 14.93 26.64 26.13
C ASN A 103 16.30 26.94 26.77
N LYS A 104 17.18 27.71 26.10
CA LYS A 104 18.50 28.10 26.61
C LYS A 104 18.58 29.57 27.07
N ILE A 105 17.42 30.21 27.26
CA ILE A 105 17.27 31.52 27.91
C ILE A 105 16.57 31.28 29.24
#